data_AF-A0A9Q3M4H3-F1
#
_entry.id   AF-A0A9Q3M4H3-F1
#
_cell.length_a   1.000
_cell.length_b   1.000
_cell.length_c   1.000
_cell.angle_alpha   90.00
_cell.angle_beta   90.00
_cell.angle_gamma   90.00
#
_symmetry.space_group_name_H-M   'P 1'
#
loop_
_entity.id
_entity.type
_entity.pdbx_description
1 polymer ?
#
loop_
_entity_poly.entity_id
_entity_poly.type
_entity_poly.pdbx_seq_one_letter_code
_entity_poly.pdbx_strand_id
1 'polypeptide(L)'
;MGKLKEIVIDCDIPSRVARFWAAALDGYQVVPYDDAELARLAAMGLTPETDPTVMVEGPGTRLCFHLRQGERPARNRVHLDIAATDREKEVERLILLGARYVRETHAYTVLKDPEGNNFCVTSE
;
A
#
# COMPACT_ATOMS: atom_id res chain seq x y z
N MET A 1 11.61 -12.26 -22.96
CA MET A 1 10.46 -12.64 -22.09
C MET A 1 10.28 -11.58 -21.03
N GLY A 2 9.05 -11.17 -20.72
CA GLY A 2 8.76 -10.18 -19.68
C GLY A 2 8.40 -10.84 -18.34
N LYS A 3 8.59 -10.13 -17.23
CA LYS A 3 8.15 -10.51 -15.88
C LYS A 3 7.43 -9.33 -15.23
N LEU A 4 6.45 -9.60 -14.38
CA LEU A 4 5.85 -8.54 -13.56
C LEU A 4 6.94 -7.99 -12.62
N LYS A 5 7.08 -6.66 -12.59
CA LYS A 5 8.10 -5.98 -11.78
C LYS A 5 7.49 -5.40 -10.51
N GLU A 6 6.42 -4.62 -10.67
CA GLU A 6 5.77 -3.91 -9.58
C GLU A 6 4.33 -3.53 -9.93
N ILE A 7 3.53 -3.30 -8.89
CA ILE A 7 2.19 -2.73 -8.99
C ILE A 7 2.28 -1.27 -8.52
N VAL A 8 1.92 -0.33 -9.38
CA VAL A 8 1.93 1.11 -9.06
C VAL A 8 0.53 1.55 -8.66
N ILE A 9 0.42 2.21 -7.51
CA ILE A 9 -0.83 2.68 -6.92
C ILE A 9 -0.75 4.19 -6.72
N ASP A 10 -1.68 4.92 -7.33
CA ASP A 10 -1.78 6.36 -7.20
C ASP A 10 -2.33 6.76 -5.83
N CYS A 11 -1.69 7.74 -5.19
CA CYS A 11 -2.05 8.26 -3.88
C CYS A 11 -1.76 9.76 -3.75
N ASP A 12 -2.29 10.37 -2.70
CA ASP A 12 -2.00 11.76 -2.31
C ASP A 12 -0.86 11.83 -1.29
N ILE A 13 -0.69 10.80 -0.45
CA ILE A 13 0.38 10.73 0.56
C ILE A 13 1.12 9.38 0.48
N PRO A 14 2.14 9.25 -0.40
CA PRO A 14 2.89 8.01 -0.60
C PRO A 14 3.48 7.39 0.66
N SER A 15 4.14 8.19 1.50
CA SER A 15 4.78 7.75 2.74
C SER A 15 3.78 7.12 3.71
N ARG A 16 2.57 7.68 3.84
CA ARG A 16 1.50 7.18 4.71
C ARG A 16 0.99 5.81 4.26
N VAL A 17 0.66 5.67 2.98
CA VAL A 17 0.09 4.43 2.45
C VAL A 17 1.14 3.32 2.34
N ALA A 18 2.39 3.67 2.02
CA ALA A 18 3.49 2.72 2.00
C ALA A 18 3.74 2.09 3.38
N ARG A 19 3.71 2.89 4.47
CA ARG A 19 3.82 2.37 5.83
C ARG A 19 2.69 1.41 6.20
N PHE A 20 1.46 1.74 5.80
CA PHE A 20 0.33 0.86 6.00
C PHE A 20 0.56 -0.49 5.31
N TRP A 21 0.90 -0.48 4.02
CA TRP A 21 1.10 -1.72 3.26
C TRP A 21 2.33 -2.54 3.72
N ALA A 22 3.40 -1.86 4.16
CA ALA A 22 4.55 -2.52 4.79
C ALA A 22 4.16 -3.23 6.09
N ALA A 23 3.30 -2.62 6.92
CA ALA A 23 2.82 -3.24 8.17
C ALA A 23 1.68 -4.26 7.95
N ALA A 24 0.94 -4.13 6.85
CA ALA A 24 -0.17 -5.01 6.50
C ALA A 24 0.32 -6.36 5.97
N LEU A 25 1.41 -6.40 5.20
CA LEU A 25 1.88 -7.61 4.51
C LEU A 25 3.10 -8.23 5.20
N ASP A 26 3.04 -9.53 5.46
CA ASP A 26 4.14 -10.25 6.09
C ASP A 26 5.42 -10.25 5.23
N GLY A 27 6.53 -9.86 5.85
CA GLY A 27 7.83 -9.78 5.20
C GLY A 27 8.01 -8.60 4.26
N TYR A 28 7.05 -7.66 4.21
CA TYR A 28 7.20 -6.43 3.44
C TYR A 28 7.77 -5.29 4.29
N GLN A 29 8.51 -4.40 3.63
CA GLN A 29 9.07 -3.19 4.25
C GLN A 29 9.12 -2.04 3.25
N VAL A 30 9.08 -0.82 3.76
CA VAL A 30 9.42 0.35 2.93
C VAL A 30 10.89 0.24 2.54
N VAL A 31 11.21 0.41 1.26
CA VAL A 31 12.58 0.38 0.77
C VAL A 31 13.40 1.45 1.52
N PRO A 32 14.54 1.09 2.13
CA PRO A 32 15.37 2.03 2.86
C PRO A 32 15.91 3.15 1.97
N TYR A 33 16.03 4.35 2.54
CA TYR A 33 16.70 5.48 1.91
C TYR A 33 18.19 5.42 2.26
N ASP A 34 19.04 5.23 1.25
CA ASP A 34 20.48 5.38 1.42
C ASP A 34 20.91 6.86 1.31
N ASP A 35 22.18 7.15 1.59
CA ASP A 35 22.71 8.51 1.57
C ASP A 35 22.55 9.19 0.19
N ALA A 36 22.62 8.42 -0.90
CA ALA A 36 22.48 8.95 -2.24
C ALA A 36 21.03 9.35 -2.52
N GLU A 37 20.06 8.56 -2.10
CA GLU A 37 18.65 8.85 -2.26
C GLU A 37 18.20 10.00 -1.35
N LEU A 38 18.69 10.06 -0.11
CA LEU A 38 18.47 11.21 0.78
C LEU A 38 19.02 12.50 0.18
N ALA A 39 20.23 12.47 -0.40
CA ALA A 39 20.80 13.62 -1.09
C ALA A 39 19.99 14.02 -2.34
N ARG A 40 19.49 13.04 -3.10
CA ARG A 40 18.62 13.27 -4.27
C ARG A 40 17.33 13.99 -3.87
N LEU A 41 16.65 13.53 -2.82
CA LEU A 41 15.43 14.16 -2.32
C LEU A 41 15.72 15.58 -1.81
N ALA A 42 16.78 15.75 -1.01
CA ALA A 42 17.16 17.05 -0.47
C ALA A 42 17.46 18.08 -1.57
N ALA A 43 18.12 17.66 -2.66
CA ALA A 43 18.37 18.53 -3.82
C ALA A 43 17.09 19.01 -4.53
N MET A 44 15.98 18.29 -4.35
CA MET A 44 14.65 18.68 -4.83
C MET A 44 13.82 19.44 -3.78
N GLY A 45 14.37 19.70 -2.58
CA GLY A 45 13.64 20.28 -1.45
C GLY A 45 12.64 19.30 -0.81
N LEU A 46 12.87 18.01 -0.97
CA LEU A 46 12.02 16.94 -0.45
C LEU A 46 12.68 16.20 0.72
N THR A 47 11.86 15.43 1.41
CA THR A 47 12.24 14.53 2.51
C THR A 47 11.61 13.16 2.24
N PRO A 48 12.02 12.09 2.94
CA PRO A 48 11.32 10.80 2.86
C PRO A 48 9.80 10.89 3.14
N GLU A 49 9.35 11.85 3.95
CA GLU A 49 7.91 12.06 4.20
C GLU A 49 7.18 12.65 2.99
N THR A 50 7.89 13.42 2.17
CA THR A 50 7.35 14.15 1.02
C THR A 50 7.83 13.57 -0.31
N ASP A 51 8.42 12.36 -0.30
CA ASP A 51 8.82 11.67 -1.51
C ASP A 51 7.57 11.39 -2.37
N PRO A 52 7.55 11.84 -3.65
CA PRO A 52 6.46 11.54 -4.56
C PRO A 52 6.38 10.06 -4.95
N THR A 53 7.34 9.21 -4.60
CA THR A 53 7.33 7.78 -4.95
C THR A 53 7.95 6.93 -3.86
N VAL A 54 7.13 6.17 -3.12
CA VAL A 54 7.61 5.29 -2.04
C VAL A 54 7.37 3.84 -2.42
N MET A 55 8.42 3.03 -2.34
CA MET A 55 8.37 1.61 -2.69
C MET A 55 8.26 0.73 -1.43
N VAL A 56 7.49 -0.34 -1.54
CA VAL A 56 7.38 -1.40 -0.53
C VAL A 56 7.78 -2.72 -1.17
N GLU A 57 8.83 -3.34 -0.66
CA GLU A 57 9.37 -4.61 -1.16
C GLU A 57 9.16 -5.74 -0.16
N GLY A 58 9.12 -6.98 -0.66
CA GLY A 58 8.94 -8.18 0.13
C GLY A 58 9.13 -9.44 -0.72
N PRO A 59 8.71 -10.62 -0.25
CA PRO A 59 8.89 -11.89 -0.96
C PRO A 59 8.16 -11.98 -2.32
N GLY A 60 7.16 -11.14 -2.54
CA GLY A 60 6.33 -11.13 -3.75
C GLY A 60 6.59 -9.96 -4.68
N THR A 61 5.53 -9.52 -5.38
CA THR A 61 5.61 -8.37 -6.29
C THR A 61 5.73 -7.07 -5.49
N ARG A 62 6.69 -6.22 -5.85
CA ARG A 62 6.89 -4.92 -5.24
C ARG A 62 5.66 -4.02 -5.42
N LEU A 63 5.30 -3.27 -4.38
CA LEU A 63 4.31 -2.21 -4.47
C LEU A 63 5.02 -0.85 -4.59
N CYS A 64 4.47 0.03 -5.41
CA CYS A 64 5.00 1.38 -5.63
C CYS A 64 3.85 2.37 -5.44
N PHE A 65 3.98 3.28 -4.48
CA PHE A 65 2.98 4.31 -4.20
C PHE A 65 3.45 5.62 -4.81
N HIS A 66 2.72 6.11 -5.81
CA HIS A 66 3.09 7.27 -6.59
C HIS A 66 2.14 8.44 -6.30
N LEU A 67 2.72 9.62 -6.03
CA LEU A 67 1.97 10.85 -5.85
C LEU A 67 1.33 11.24 -7.18
N ARG A 68 -0.01 11.23 -7.23
CA ARG A 68 -0.75 11.72 -8.39
C ARG A 68 -1.81 12.71 -7.96
N GLN A 69 -1.53 13.99 -8.19
CA GLN A 69 -2.47 15.07 -7.94
C GLN A 69 -3.57 15.10 -9.02
N GLY A 70 -4.82 15.28 -8.60
CA GLY A 70 -5.98 15.43 -9.48
C GLY A 70 -7.11 14.46 -9.17
N GLU A 71 -8.19 14.53 -9.96
CA GLU A 71 -9.34 13.64 -9.79
C GLU A 71 -8.91 12.18 -9.98
N ARG A 72 -9.18 11.37 -8.95
CA ARG A 72 -9.07 9.92 -8.98
C ARG A 72 -10.48 9.33 -9.09
N PRO A 73 -10.68 8.25 -9.86
CA PRO A 73 -11.96 7.55 -9.84
C PRO A 73 -12.35 7.21 -8.40
N ALA A 74 -13.64 7.26 -8.07
CA ALA A 74 -14.13 6.98 -6.71
C ALA A 74 -13.73 5.59 -6.16
N ARG A 75 -13.22 4.70 -7.03
CA ARG A 75 -12.69 3.38 -6.71
C ARG A 75 -11.49 3.08 -7.61
N ASN A 76 -10.42 2.52 -7.03
CA ASN A 76 -9.37 1.90 -7.83
C ASN A 76 -9.94 0.77 -8.70
N ARG A 77 -9.43 0.66 -9.93
CA ARG A 77 -9.80 -0.40 -10.89
C ARG A 77 -9.09 -1.74 -10.62
N VAL A 78 -8.07 -1.70 -9.78
CA VAL A 78 -7.32 -2.86 -9.29
C VAL A 78 -7.44 -2.86 -7.78
N HIS A 79 -7.68 -4.03 -7.18
CA HIS A 79 -7.60 -4.23 -5.74
C HIS A 79 -6.66 -5.38 -5.45
N LEU A 80 -5.98 -5.29 -4.30
CA LEU A 80 -5.13 -6.35 -3.79
C LEU A 80 -5.94 -7.19 -2.80
N ASP A 81 -5.66 -8.48 -2.75
CA ASP A 81 -6.30 -9.41 -1.82
C ASP A 81 -5.23 -9.95 -0.86
N ILE A 82 -5.50 -9.82 0.44
CA ILE A 82 -4.69 -10.38 1.53
C ILE A 82 -5.34 -11.69 1.95
N ALA A 83 -4.64 -12.80 1.78
CA ALA A 83 -5.08 -14.09 2.31
C ALA A 83 -4.71 -14.20 3.79
N ALA A 84 -5.65 -14.69 4.61
CA ALA A 84 -5.45 -14.85 6.05
C ALA A 84 -6.06 -16.16 6.55
N THR A 85 -5.37 -16.80 7.50
CA THR A 85 -5.87 -18.00 8.20
C THR A 85 -7.10 -17.70 9.06
N ASP A 86 -7.14 -16.52 9.69
CA ASP A 86 -8.27 -15.99 10.45
C ASP A 86 -8.65 -14.62 9.89
N ARG A 87 -9.70 -14.62 9.04
CA ARG A 87 -10.16 -13.42 8.33
C ARG A 87 -10.68 -12.35 9.29
N GLU A 88 -11.39 -12.72 10.34
CA GLU A 88 -11.99 -11.75 11.28
C GLU A 88 -10.90 -11.03 12.07
N LYS A 89 -9.97 -11.80 12.64
CA LYS A 89 -8.83 -11.25 13.37
C LYS A 89 -7.93 -10.39 12.49
N GLU A 90 -7.72 -10.78 11.24
CA GLU A 90 -6.91 -10.00 10.32
C GLU A 90 -7.58 -8.68 9.93
N VAL A 91 -8.90 -8.68 9.73
CA VAL A 91 -9.68 -7.46 9.52
C VAL A 91 -9.54 -6.51 10.71
N GLU A 92 -9.66 -7.01 11.95
CA GLU A 92 -9.47 -6.19 13.15
C GLU A 92 -8.07 -5.58 13.21
N ARG A 93 -7.02 -6.37 12.94
CA ARG A 93 -5.63 -5.92 12.91
C ARG A 93 -5.42 -4.80 11.88
N LEU A 94 -5.95 -4.99 10.67
CA LEU A 94 -5.80 -4.02 9.59
C LEU A 94 -6.55 -2.71 9.88
N ILE A 95 -7.70 -2.78 10.56
CA ILE A 95 -8.41 -1.58 11.04
C ILE A 95 -7.57 -0.82 12.07
N LEU A 96 -6.91 -1.52 13.00
CA LEU A 96 -5.99 -0.89 13.97
C LEU A 96 -4.78 -0.23 13.28
N LEU A 97 -4.33 -0.75 12.14
CA LEU A 97 -3.28 -0.15 11.31
C LEU A 97 -3.75 1.07 10.48
N GLY A 98 -5.05 1.36 10.47
CA GLY A 98 -5.62 2.52 9.77
C GLY A 98 -6.47 2.18 8.54
N ALA A 99 -6.78 0.91 8.31
CA ALA A 99 -7.78 0.54 7.31
C ALA A 99 -9.19 0.92 7.78
N ARG A 100 -10.12 1.09 6.82
CA ARG A 100 -11.54 1.31 7.10
C ARG A 100 -12.39 0.20 6.51
N TYR A 101 -13.29 -0.35 7.33
CA TYR A 101 -14.25 -1.34 6.87
C TYR A 101 -15.22 -0.75 5.83
N VAL A 102 -15.55 -1.54 4.80
CA VAL A 102 -16.54 -1.18 3.78
C VAL A 102 -17.73 -2.13 3.80
N ARG A 103 -17.48 -3.43 3.60
CA ARG A 103 -18.51 -4.47 3.55
C ARG A 103 -17.88 -5.86 3.67
N GLU A 104 -18.68 -6.84 4.03
CA GLU A 104 -18.30 -8.25 4.09
C GLU A 104 -19.19 -9.10 3.19
N THR A 105 -18.64 -10.22 2.72
CA THR A 105 -19.36 -11.30 2.03
C THR A 105 -18.98 -12.64 2.65
N HIS A 106 -19.59 -13.73 2.18
CA HIS A 106 -19.17 -15.07 2.58
C HIS A 106 -17.71 -15.38 2.20
N ALA A 107 -17.21 -14.84 1.08
CA ALA A 107 -15.89 -15.16 0.55
C ALA A 107 -14.77 -14.20 1.00
N TYR A 108 -15.08 -12.92 1.20
CA TYR A 108 -14.08 -11.90 1.52
C TYR A 108 -14.67 -10.67 2.21
N THR A 109 -13.80 -9.93 2.90
CA THR A 109 -14.10 -8.62 3.52
C THR A 109 -13.40 -7.51 2.76
N VAL A 110 -14.13 -6.47 2.37
CA VAL A 110 -13.59 -5.30 1.68
C VAL A 110 -13.25 -4.22 2.68
N LEU A 111 -12.00 -3.75 2.61
CA LEU A 111 -11.46 -2.64 3.39
C LEU A 111 -10.98 -1.52 2.45
N LYS A 112 -10.74 -0.35 3.03
CA LYS A 112 -10.02 0.76 2.40
C LYS A 112 -8.72 1.02 3.13
N ASP A 113 -7.63 1.22 2.40
CA ASP A 113 -6.38 1.71 2.96
C ASP A 113 -6.51 3.20 3.39
N PRO A 114 -5.48 3.81 4.01
CA PRO A 114 -5.51 5.21 4.44
C PRO A 114 -5.76 6.23 3.32
N GLU A 115 -5.52 5.85 2.07
CA GLU A 115 -5.75 6.69 0.87
C GLU A 115 -7.11 6.42 0.22
N GLY A 116 -7.90 5.50 0.78
CA GLY A 116 -9.23 5.15 0.29
C GLY A 116 -9.25 4.09 -0.81
N ASN A 117 -8.11 3.47 -1.12
CA ASN A 117 -8.03 2.39 -2.10
C ASN A 117 -8.66 1.12 -1.53
N ASN A 118 -9.54 0.47 -2.28
CA ASN A 118 -10.15 -0.78 -1.83
C ASN A 118 -9.15 -1.93 -1.94
N PHE A 119 -9.19 -2.82 -0.95
CA PHE A 119 -8.52 -4.12 -0.96
C PHE A 119 -9.39 -5.14 -0.21
N CYS A 120 -9.14 -6.42 -0.39
CA CYS A 120 -9.90 -7.47 0.29
C CYS A 120 -9.03 -8.26 1.26
N VAL A 121 -9.69 -8.82 2.27
CA VAL A 121 -9.16 -9.92 3.07
C VAL A 121 -9.94 -11.17 2.72
N THR A 122 -9.26 -12.23 2.31
CA THR A 122 -9.82 -13.54 1.98
C THR A 122 -9.37 -14.57 3.00
N SER A 123 -10.06 -15.69 3.07
CA SER A 123 -9.49 -16.88 3.71
C SER A 123 -8.36 -17.45 2.82
N GLU A 124 -7.38 -18.13 3.42
CA GLU A 124 -6.40 -18.95 2.69
C GLU A 124 -7.04 -20.08 1.88
#